data_AF-A0A4Y2WW02-F1
#
_entry.id   AF-A0A4Y2WW02-F1
#
_cell.length_a   1.000
_cell.length_b   1.000
_cell.length_c   1.000
_cell.angle_alpha   90.00
_cell.angle_beta   90.00
_cell.angle_gamma   90.00
#
_symmetry.space_group_name_H-M   'P 1'
#
loop_
_entity.id
_entity.type
_entity.pdbx_description
1 polymer ?
#
loop_
_entity_poly.entity_id
_entity_poly.type
_entity_poly.pdbx_seq_one_letter_code
_entity_poly.pdbx_strand_id
1 'polypeptide(L)'
;ALEVSLPSSHIYVFTDASSKDYYLLNDVLKLIQRKQSQIVFVMTGDCGNHSHPGYQAYERIASTSSGQVFHLMKSDVDEVLNFVRVSLQARKVNLFAVDRKAGDLKEFEFDVDGSLREFTVSVSGESPVVTVINSKGEVIDQSKGLFELLNHKNISIVNIKDPEPGRWKLRVNSGGAHTIRATGLSKIDFLHGFSRQPTENLKETYHRPLKGAPTYLLVNATDLPEPATFKNVKIIDLEGNSLQNIPLHRFPGSNLFNATKFFPPDEYFYLKVAGSDEHGYPIERMTSTAISAQLPGRIVSFFGSFPLAGRKRKIAK
;
A
#
# COMPACT_ATOMS: atom_id res chain seq x y z
N ALA A 1 18.74 7.68 -1.29
CA ALA A 1 18.19 6.78 -0.25
C ALA A 1 17.69 5.46 -0.83
N LEU A 2 16.75 5.48 -1.79
CA LEU A 2 16.18 4.28 -2.42
C LEU A 2 17.19 3.33 -3.09
N GLU A 3 18.27 3.88 -3.66
CA GLU A 3 19.30 3.05 -4.32
C GLU A 3 20.02 2.14 -3.32
N VAL A 4 20.27 2.63 -2.10
CA VAL A 4 21.02 1.95 -1.06
C VAL A 4 20.11 1.19 -0.07
N SER A 5 18.80 1.39 -0.11
CA SER A 5 17.85 0.70 0.77
C SER A 5 17.58 -0.73 0.30
N LEU A 6 17.25 -1.60 1.24
CA LEU A 6 16.81 -2.96 0.93
C LEU A 6 15.39 -2.95 0.34
N PRO A 7 14.97 -4.00 -0.38
CA PRO A 7 13.57 -4.18 -0.76
C PRO A 7 12.63 -4.10 0.47
N SER A 8 11.40 -3.65 0.24
CA SER A 8 10.35 -3.47 1.25
C SER A 8 10.71 -2.54 2.40
N SER A 9 11.69 -1.64 2.20
CA SER A 9 12.04 -0.61 3.18
C SER A 9 10.94 0.44 3.31
N HIS A 10 10.73 0.91 4.53
CA HIS A 10 9.94 2.10 4.84
C HIS A 10 10.89 3.30 4.94
N ILE A 11 10.58 4.38 4.22
CA ILE A 11 11.41 5.58 4.16
C ILE A 11 10.57 6.78 4.61
N TYR A 12 11.05 7.51 5.60
CA TYR A 12 10.44 8.75 6.07
C TYR A 12 11.31 9.90 5.64
N VAL A 13 10.68 10.92 5.04
CA VAL A 13 11.35 12.11 4.53
C VAL A 13 10.76 13.31 5.25
N PHE A 14 11.57 14.01 6.03
CA PHE A 14 11.20 15.24 6.72
C PHE A 14 11.74 16.42 5.92
N THR A 15 10.89 17.37 5.53
CA THR A 15 11.30 18.53 4.73
C THR A 15 10.41 19.74 5.00
N ASP A 16 10.93 20.95 4.83
CA ASP A 16 10.16 22.20 4.83
C ASP A 16 10.18 22.92 3.47
N ALA A 17 10.64 22.22 2.43
CA ALA A 17 10.75 22.75 1.07
C ALA A 17 10.31 21.74 -0.01
N SER A 18 9.93 22.29 -1.17
CA SER A 18 9.65 21.52 -2.38
C SER A 18 10.93 20.92 -2.98
N SER A 19 10.79 19.81 -3.69
CA SER A 19 11.94 19.14 -4.32
C SER A 19 12.56 20.01 -5.40
N LYS A 20 13.89 20.10 -5.44
CA LYS A 20 14.65 20.69 -6.56
C LYS A 20 14.95 19.70 -7.67
N ASP A 21 14.95 18.40 -7.34
CA ASP A 21 15.32 17.32 -8.25
C ASP A 21 14.10 16.57 -8.81
N TYR A 22 12.97 17.26 -8.98
CA TYR A 22 11.73 16.66 -9.49
C TYR A 22 11.85 16.12 -10.92
N TYR A 23 12.89 16.51 -11.66
CA TYR A 23 13.23 15.92 -12.97
C TYR A 23 13.60 14.42 -12.87
N LEU A 24 14.01 13.92 -11.69
CA LEU A 24 14.31 12.50 -11.43
C LEU A 24 13.08 11.65 -11.08
N LEU A 25 11.89 12.26 -11.02
CA LEU A 25 10.66 11.61 -10.53
C LEU A 25 10.42 10.24 -11.17
N ASN A 26 10.50 10.13 -12.49
CA ASN A 26 10.22 8.89 -13.20
C ASN A 26 11.17 7.74 -12.80
N ASP A 27 12.43 8.04 -12.51
CA ASP A 27 13.40 7.02 -12.09
C ASP A 27 13.18 6.62 -10.63
N VAL A 28 12.80 7.58 -9.79
CA VAL A 28 12.34 7.31 -8.42
C VAL A 28 11.11 6.39 -8.41
N LEU A 29 10.10 6.66 -9.25
CA LEU A 29 8.87 5.84 -9.34
C LEU A 29 9.16 4.41 -9.83
N LYS A 30 10.08 4.23 -10.78
CA LYS A 30 10.54 2.89 -11.21
C LYS A 30 11.24 2.15 -10.07
N LEU A 31 12.09 2.86 -9.33
CA LEU A 31 12.87 2.28 -8.25
C LEU A 31 11.97 1.87 -7.07
N ILE A 32 10.95 2.65 -6.75
CA ILE A 32 9.90 2.33 -5.76
C ILE A 32 9.21 1.03 -6.13
N GLN A 33 8.72 0.90 -7.36
CA GLN A 33 8.06 -0.32 -7.84
C GLN A 33 9.01 -1.53 -7.82
N ARG A 34 10.29 -1.34 -8.13
CA ARG A 34 11.26 -2.45 -8.07
C ARG A 34 11.57 -2.88 -6.63
N LYS A 35 11.76 -1.91 -5.74
CA LYS A 35 12.13 -2.17 -4.34
C LYS A 35 10.90 -2.43 -3.47
N GLN A 36 9.69 -2.21 -3.97
CA GLN A 36 8.44 -2.29 -3.19
C GLN A 36 8.51 -1.46 -1.89
N SER A 37 9.23 -0.32 -1.94
CA SER A 37 9.46 0.55 -0.78
C SER A 37 8.32 1.54 -0.59
N GLN A 38 7.94 1.78 0.66
CA GLN A 38 6.88 2.73 1.02
C GLN A 38 7.52 4.03 1.52
N ILE A 39 7.02 5.18 1.07
CA ILE A 39 7.62 6.48 1.37
C ILE A 39 6.60 7.43 1.97
N VAL A 40 6.86 7.89 3.19
CA VAL A 40 6.03 8.89 3.89
C VAL A 40 6.79 10.21 3.95
N PHE A 41 6.15 11.28 3.51
CA PHE A 41 6.68 12.64 3.62
C PHE A 41 6.05 13.34 4.82
N VAL A 42 6.87 13.93 5.66
CA VAL A 42 6.45 14.81 6.77
C VAL A 42 6.91 16.21 6.39
N MET A 43 5.97 17.01 5.92
CA MET A 43 6.21 18.36 5.43
C MET A 43 5.85 19.38 6.49
N THR A 44 6.78 20.27 6.81
CA THR A 44 6.57 21.33 7.80
C THR A 44 6.58 22.72 7.19
N GLY A 45 5.75 23.60 7.74
CA GLY A 45 5.63 24.98 7.26
C GLY A 45 4.72 25.14 6.04
N ASP A 46 4.53 26.38 5.61
CA ASP A 46 3.76 26.71 4.41
C ASP A 46 4.61 26.40 3.18
N CYS A 47 4.71 25.11 2.86
CA CYS A 47 5.37 24.63 1.65
C CYS A 47 4.58 25.13 0.45
N GLY A 48 4.88 26.38 0.05
CA GLY A 48 4.11 27.17 -0.88
C GLY A 48 3.76 26.48 -2.20
N ASN A 49 2.67 26.96 -2.78
CA ASN A 49 2.07 26.53 -4.05
C ASN A 49 2.09 25.00 -4.28
N HIS A 50 1.02 24.33 -3.86
CA HIS A 50 0.72 22.92 -4.15
C HIS A 50 0.76 22.57 -5.66
N SER A 51 0.70 23.58 -6.54
CA SER A 51 0.83 23.41 -7.99
C SER A 51 2.28 23.31 -8.49
N HIS A 52 3.27 23.57 -7.63
CA HIS A 52 4.68 23.50 -8.03
C HIS A 52 5.09 22.05 -8.33
N PRO A 53 5.80 21.76 -9.44
CA PRO A 53 6.18 20.39 -9.80
C PRO A 53 6.99 19.65 -8.72
N GLY A 54 7.82 20.38 -7.98
CA GLY A 54 8.58 19.85 -6.86
C GLY A 54 7.74 19.37 -5.67
N TYR A 55 6.55 19.94 -5.51
CA TYR A 55 5.59 19.52 -4.49
C TYR A 55 4.78 18.31 -4.99
N GLN A 56 4.24 18.38 -6.22
CA GLN A 56 3.51 17.29 -6.85
C GLN A 56 4.34 16.01 -7.00
N ALA A 57 5.67 16.15 -7.10
CA ALA A 57 6.58 15.01 -7.08
C ALA A 57 6.44 14.18 -5.78
N TYR A 58 6.30 14.83 -4.62
CA TYR A 58 6.09 14.13 -3.34
C TYR A 58 4.74 13.41 -3.31
N GLU A 59 3.67 14.06 -3.77
CA GLU A 59 2.34 13.44 -3.86
C GLU A 59 2.35 12.21 -4.77
N ARG A 60 2.97 12.29 -5.95
CA ARG A 60 3.09 11.16 -6.88
C ARG A 60 3.93 10.01 -6.30
N ILE A 61 5.02 10.33 -5.60
CA ILE A 61 5.84 9.33 -4.91
C ILE A 61 5.03 8.65 -3.80
N ALA A 62 4.37 9.43 -2.95
CA ALA A 62 3.55 8.92 -1.86
C ALA A 62 2.43 8.01 -2.39
N SER A 63 1.66 8.48 -3.38
CA SER A 63 0.63 7.72 -4.08
C SER A 63 1.14 6.39 -4.63
N THR A 64 2.24 6.42 -5.40
CA THR A 64 2.81 5.21 -6.01
C THR A 64 3.35 4.23 -4.98
N SER A 65 3.89 4.74 -3.87
CA SER A 65 4.49 3.93 -2.81
C SER A 65 3.50 3.46 -1.74
N SER A 66 2.19 3.71 -1.92
CA SER A 66 1.17 3.57 -0.87
C SER A 66 1.55 4.26 0.45
N GLY A 67 2.39 5.29 0.37
CA GLY A 67 2.70 6.18 1.47
C GLY A 67 1.78 7.39 1.46
N GLN A 68 2.15 8.43 2.21
CA GLN A 68 1.35 9.64 2.41
C GLN A 68 2.24 10.88 2.54
N VAL A 69 1.64 12.03 2.28
CA VAL A 69 2.22 13.34 2.58
C VAL A 69 1.46 13.89 3.77
N PHE A 70 2.17 14.23 4.84
CA PHE A 70 1.64 14.80 6.05
C PHE A 70 2.03 16.27 6.15
N HIS A 71 1.04 17.15 6.31
CA HIS A 71 1.26 18.59 6.51
C HIS A 71 1.09 18.93 7.98
N LEU A 72 2.19 19.37 8.61
CA LEU A 72 2.24 19.68 10.03
C LEU A 72 2.91 21.01 10.29
N MET A 73 2.63 21.61 11.44
CA MET A 73 3.43 22.73 11.92
C MET A 73 4.75 22.19 12.50
N LYS A 74 5.78 23.05 12.54
CA LYS A 74 7.10 22.67 13.09
C LYS A 74 7.00 22.22 14.55
N SER A 75 6.02 22.73 15.32
CA SER A 75 5.74 22.33 16.70
C SER A 75 5.17 20.92 16.83
N ASP A 76 4.57 20.36 15.78
CA ASP A 76 3.70 19.18 15.86
C ASP A 76 4.39 17.93 15.26
N VAL A 77 5.67 18.04 14.90
CA VAL A 77 6.45 16.95 14.28
C VAL A 77 6.60 15.76 15.22
N ASP A 78 6.72 16.01 16.53
CA ASP A 78 6.86 14.96 17.54
C ASP A 78 5.62 14.05 17.60
N GLU A 79 4.44 14.55 17.23
CA GLU A 79 3.20 13.78 17.22
C GLU A 79 3.23 12.64 16.17
N VAL A 80 3.97 12.83 15.07
CA VAL A 80 4.14 11.80 14.01
C VAL A 80 5.00 10.65 14.47
N LEU A 81 5.86 10.82 15.47
CA LEU A 81 6.76 9.76 15.93
C LEU A 81 5.99 8.56 16.49
N ASN A 82 4.80 8.78 17.07
CA ASN A 82 3.91 7.71 17.51
C ASN A 82 3.45 6.85 16.32
N PHE A 83 3.03 7.49 15.23
CA PHE A 83 2.68 6.79 13.99
C PHE A 83 3.87 6.07 13.35
N VAL A 84 5.04 6.70 13.32
CA VAL A 84 6.28 6.08 12.78
C VAL A 84 6.58 4.78 13.51
N ARG A 85 6.40 4.75 14.83
CA ARG A 85 6.62 3.54 15.64
C ARG A 85 5.69 2.39 15.25
N VAL A 86 4.39 2.68 15.05
CA VAL A 86 3.38 1.68 14.65
C VAL A 86 3.60 1.22 13.20
N SER A 87 3.95 2.13 12.30
CA SER A 87 4.20 1.80 10.89
C SER A 87 5.48 0.98 10.66
N LEU A 88 6.43 0.97 11.60
CA LEU A 88 7.66 0.16 11.55
C LEU A 88 7.53 -1.23 12.17
N GLN A 89 6.34 -1.65 12.61
CA GLN A 89 6.12 -3.01 13.10
C GLN A 89 6.39 -4.04 11.98
N ALA A 90 7.02 -5.16 12.36
CA ALA A 90 7.26 -6.26 11.42
C ALA A 90 5.93 -6.87 10.96
N ARG A 91 5.89 -7.42 9.74
CA ARG A 91 4.68 -8.05 9.16
C ARG A 91 3.51 -7.08 8.93
N LYS A 92 3.83 -5.82 8.61
CA LYS A 92 2.88 -4.87 8.05
C LYS A 92 2.42 -5.35 6.67
N VAL A 93 1.11 -5.40 6.48
CA VAL A 93 0.46 -5.73 5.20
C VAL A 93 -0.44 -4.58 4.76
N ASN A 94 -0.65 -4.42 3.46
CA ASN A 94 -1.59 -3.43 2.93
C ASN A 94 -2.97 -4.07 2.75
N LEU A 95 -4.01 -3.42 3.26
CA LEU A 95 -5.41 -3.84 3.10
C LEU A 95 -6.05 -3.11 1.92
N PHE A 96 -5.88 -1.79 1.86
CA PHE A 96 -6.19 -0.97 0.69
C PHE A 96 -5.48 0.39 0.74
N ALA A 97 -5.35 1.03 -0.42
CA ALA A 97 -4.87 2.38 -0.60
C ALA A 97 -5.74 3.11 -1.64
N VAL A 98 -6.24 4.30 -1.30
CA VAL A 98 -7.13 5.10 -2.15
C VAL A 98 -6.70 6.56 -2.15
N ASP A 99 -6.72 7.20 -3.32
CA ASP A 99 -6.45 8.62 -3.52
C ASP A 99 -7.71 9.29 -4.09
N ARG A 100 -8.19 10.34 -3.42
CA ARG A 100 -9.36 11.12 -3.82
C ARG A 100 -8.91 12.48 -4.33
N LYS A 101 -9.37 12.85 -5.52
CA LYS A 101 -8.99 14.11 -6.21
C LYS A 101 -9.71 15.35 -5.68
N ALA A 102 -10.78 15.17 -4.90
CA ALA A 102 -11.60 16.24 -4.35
C ALA A 102 -12.12 15.82 -2.97
N GLY A 103 -12.70 16.79 -2.25
CA GLY A 103 -13.39 16.53 -1.00
C GLY A 103 -14.67 15.75 -1.24
N ASP A 104 -14.86 14.67 -0.48
CA ASP A 104 -16.07 13.88 -0.53
C ASP A 104 -16.30 13.10 0.78
N LEU A 105 -17.55 12.65 0.95
CA LEU A 105 -17.93 11.67 1.95
C LEU A 105 -18.06 10.32 1.26
N LYS A 106 -17.19 9.37 1.63
CA LYS A 106 -17.16 8.04 1.02
C LYS A 106 -17.10 6.94 2.06
N GLU A 107 -17.83 5.86 1.79
CA GLU A 107 -17.76 4.61 2.54
C GLU A 107 -16.99 3.55 1.74
N PHE A 108 -16.09 2.84 2.41
CA PHE A 108 -15.28 1.76 1.89
C PHE A 108 -15.53 0.50 2.72
N GLU A 109 -15.59 -0.65 2.06
CA GLU A 109 -15.67 -1.95 2.74
C GLU A 109 -14.33 -2.67 2.62
N PHE A 110 -13.91 -3.35 3.69
CA PHE A 110 -12.75 -4.21 3.68
C PHE A 110 -12.94 -5.38 4.63
N ASP A 111 -12.34 -6.51 4.29
CA ASP A 111 -12.46 -7.74 5.06
C ASP A 111 -11.35 -7.85 6.11
N VAL A 112 -11.74 -8.21 7.32
CA VAL A 112 -10.85 -8.58 8.44
C VAL A 112 -10.91 -10.10 8.60
N ASP A 113 -9.78 -10.77 8.42
CA ASP A 113 -9.64 -12.21 8.59
C ASP A 113 -9.07 -12.58 9.96
N GLY A 114 -9.15 -13.87 10.35
CA GLY A 114 -8.71 -14.34 11.66
C GLY A 114 -7.22 -14.19 11.96
N SER A 115 -6.38 -13.88 10.95
CA SER A 115 -4.95 -13.67 11.13
C SER A 115 -4.57 -12.21 11.41
N LEU A 116 -5.50 -11.27 11.23
CA LEU A 116 -5.26 -9.84 11.39
C LEU A 116 -5.29 -9.47 12.88
N ARG A 117 -4.14 -9.05 13.43
CA ARG A 117 -4.00 -8.71 14.86
C ARG A 117 -4.34 -7.27 15.18
N GLU A 118 -4.16 -6.39 14.21
CA GLU A 118 -4.55 -4.99 14.30
C GLU A 118 -4.64 -4.43 12.89
N PHE A 119 -5.42 -3.36 12.74
CA PHE A 119 -5.35 -2.53 11.55
C PHE A 119 -5.24 -1.05 11.92
N THR A 120 -4.59 -0.30 11.04
CA THR A 120 -4.42 1.14 11.15
C THR A 120 -5.02 1.77 9.90
N VAL A 121 -5.88 2.77 10.09
CA VAL A 121 -6.37 3.63 9.01
C VAL A 121 -5.71 4.99 9.19
N SER A 122 -5.03 5.46 8.15
CA SER A 122 -4.49 6.81 8.08
C SER A 122 -5.15 7.57 6.94
N VAL A 123 -5.70 8.73 7.25
CA VAL A 123 -6.28 9.67 6.30
C VAL A 123 -5.50 10.97 6.37
N SER A 124 -5.05 11.47 5.23
CA SER A 124 -4.46 12.81 5.12
C SER A 124 -5.17 13.63 4.06
N GLY A 125 -5.61 14.83 4.43
CA GLY A 125 -6.46 15.71 3.63
C GLY A 125 -6.94 16.89 4.47
N GLU A 126 -7.78 17.75 3.92
CA GLU A 126 -8.33 18.88 4.68
C GLU A 126 -9.40 18.42 5.68
N SER A 127 -9.18 18.70 6.97
CA SER A 127 -10.11 18.39 8.09
C SER A 127 -10.73 16.99 8.00
N PRO A 128 -9.90 15.92 7.96
CA PRO A 128 -10.40 14.58 7.73
C PRO A 128 -11.16 14.05 8.94
N VAL A 129 -12.31 13.43 8.70
CA VAL A 129 -13.11 12.74 9.71
C VAL A 129 -13.20 11.27 9.34
N VAL A 130 -12.85 10.40 10.30
CA VAL A 130 -12.78 8.95 10.13
C VAL A 130 -13.78 8.28 11.07
N THR A 131 -14.66 7.47 10.52
CA THR A 131 -15.59 6.64 11.29
C THR A 131 -15.41 5.18 10.91
N VAL A 132 -15.09 4.36 11.91
CA VAL A 132 -14.90 2.91 11.76
C VAL A 132 -16.16 2.20 12.23
N ILE A 133 -16.70 1.32 11.39
CA ILE A 133 -17.91 0.54 11.67
C ILE A 133 -17.51 -0.93 11.61
N ASN A 134 -17.79 -1.64 12.69
CA ASN A 134 -17.43 -3.05 12.83
C ASN A 134 -18.32 -3.98 11.99
N SER A 135 -18.00 -5.27 12.03
CA SER A 135 -18.73 -6.31 11.28
C SER A 135 -20.20 -6.47 11.66
N LYS A 136 -20.60 -5.96 12.83
CA LYS A 136 -21.97 -5.97 13.35
C LYS A 136 -22.73 -4.69 13.01
N GLY A 137 -22.10 -3.73 12.34
CA GLY A 137 -22.69 -2.44 12.01
C GLY A 137 -22.58 -1.40 13.13
N GLU A 138 -21.80 -1.66 14.18
CA GLU A 138 -21.60 -0.75 15.30
C GLU A 138 -20.46 0.23 15.02
N VAL A 139 -20.68 1.52 15.28
CA VAL A 139 -19.61 2.52 15.24
C VAL A 139 -18.67 2.29 16.43
N ILE A 140 -17.38 2.14 16.13
CA ILE A 140 -16.32 1.97 17.12
C ILE A 140 -15.72 3.33 17.44
N ASP A 141 -15.83 3.71 18.71
CA ASP A 141 -15.24 4.90 19.30
C ASP A 141 -14.13 4.51 20.31
N GLN A 142 -13.54 5.50 20.98
CA GLN A 142 -12.46 5.25 21.93
C GLN A 142 -12.87 4.36 23.11
N SER A 143 -14.13 4.44 23.56
CA SER A 143 -14.65 3.57 24.64
C SER A 143 -14.82 2.11 24.20
N LYS A 144 -14.90 1.89 22.88
CA LYS A 144 -15.06 0.57 22.25
C LYS A 144 -13.77 0.04 21.63
N GLY A 145 -12.62 0.65 21.93
CA GLY A 145 -11.31 0.14 21.52
C GLY A 145 -10.70 0.81 20.27
N LEU A 146 -11.22 1.96 19.82
CA LEU A 146 -10.53 2.79 18.84
C LEU A 146 -9.39 3.58 19.50
N PHE A 147 -8.17 3.31 19.07
CA PHE A 147 -6.99 4.07 19.48
C PHE A 147 -6.72 5.20 18.48
N GLU A 148 -6.78 6.43 18.94
CA GLU A 148 -6.38 7.60 18.15
C GLU A 148 -4.86 7.77 18.25
N LEU A 149 -4.16 7.50 17.15
CA LEU A 149 -2.69 7.61 17.10
C LEU A 149 -2.22 9.02 16.78
N LEU A 150 -2.98 9.72 15.95
CA LEU A 150 -2.75 11.12 15.58
C LEU A 150 -4.06 11.72 15.08
N ASN A 151 -4.44 12.87 15.58
CA ASN A 151 -5.60 13.61 15.12
C ASN A 151 -5.25 15.10 15.10
N HIS A 152 -4.96 15.56 13.90
CA HIS A 152 -4.50 16.91 13.61
C HIS A 152 -5.35 17.50 12.49
N LYS A 153 -5.27 18.81 12.28
CA LYS A 153 -6.05 19.56 11.28
C LYS A 153 -6.11 18.88 9.91
N ASN A 154 -5.01 18.26 9.47
CA ASN A 154 -4.93 17.68 8.12
C ASN A 154 -4.71 16.14 8.11
N ILE A 155 -4.78 15.50 9.28
CA ILE A 155 -4.40 14.09 9.42
C ILE A 155 -5.24 13.43 10.51
N SER A 156 -5.83 12.29 10.20
CA SER A 156 -6.49 11.43 11.17
C SER A 156 -5.96 10.00 11.03
N ILE A 157 -5.37 9.47 12.10
CA ILE A 157 -4.82 8.12 12.16
C ILE A 157 -5.44 7.40 13.35
N VAL A 158 -6.15 6.31 13.05
CA VAL A 158 -6.81 5.47 14.04
C VAL A 158 -6.33 4.03 13.92
N ASN A 159 -6.35 3.31 15.03
CA ASN A 159 -5.93 1.92 15.12
C ASN A 159 -6.95 1.11 15.92
N ILE A 160 -7.25 -0.09 15.44
CA ILE A 160 -8.03 -1.11 16.15
C ILE A 160 -7.11 -2.29 16.40
N LYS A 161 -7.11 -2.79 17.64
CA LYS A 161 -6.40 -4.02 18.04
C LYS A 161 -7.37 -5.16 18.25
N ASP A 162 -6.90 -6.36 17.93
CA ASP A 162 -7.65 -7.62 18.00
C ASP A 162 -9.08 -7.50 17.43
N PRO A 163 -9.22 -6.97 16.19
CA PRO A 163 -10.54 -6.78 15.58
C PRO A 163 -11.24 -8.12 15.34
N GLU A 164 -12.57 -8.16 15.46
CA GLU A 164 -13.28 -9.39 15.14
C GLU A 164 -13.28 -9.66 13.62
N PRO A 165 -13.17 -10.92 13.19
CA PRO A 165 -13.27 -11.28 11.78
C PRO A 165 -14.63 -10.91 11.19
N GLY A 166 -14.61 -10.41 9.96
CA GLY A 166 -15.82 -10.03 9.23
C GLY A 166 -15.60 -8.82 8.33
N ARG A 167 -16.69 -8.32 7.77
CA ARG A 167 -16.66 -7.18 6.87
C ARG A 167 -16.78 -5.87 7.64
N TRP A 168 -15.71 -5.08 7.64
CA TRP A 168 -15.69 -3.76 8.27
C TRP A 168 -16.00 -2.68 7.25
N LYS A 169 -16.51 -1.55 7.75
CA LYS A 169 -16.73 -0.36 6.93
C LYS A 169 -15.94 0.82 7.47
N LEU A 170 -15.34 1.55 6.56
CA LEU A 170 -14.66 2.80 6.82
C LEU A 170 -15.42 3.92 6.13
N ARG A 171 -15.93 4.89 6.90
CA ARG A 171 -16.50 6.11 6.37
C ARG A 171 -15.51 7.25 6.57
N VAL A 172 -15.14 7.92 5.48
CA VAL A 172 -14.20 9.04 5.48
C VAL A 172 -14.90 10.26 4.89
N ASN A 173 -14.72 11.40 5.55
CA ASN A 173 -15.11 12.71 5.04
C ASN A 173 -13.88 13.63 5.04
N SER A 174 -13.67 14.42 3.99
CA SER A 174 -12.63 15.45 3.96
C SER A 174 -13.06 16.60 3.06
N GLY A 175 -12.63 17.82 3.38
CA GLY A 175 -13.00 19.04 2.65
C GLY A 175 -12.34 19.17 1.27
N GLY A 176 -11.25 18.44 1.02
CA GLY A 176 -10.45 18.54 -0.20
C GLY A 176 -9.90 17.20 -0.68
N ALA A 177 -8.98 17.26 -1.63
CA ALA A 177 -8.24 16.08 -2.07
C ALA A 177 -7.56 15.40 -0.87
N HIS A 178 -7.62 14.07 -0.81
CA HIS A 178 -7.16 13.32 0.36
C HIS A 178 -6.73 11.91 0.00
N THR A 179 -5.90 11.33 0.86
CA THR A 179 -5.36 9.98 0.71
C THR A 179 -5.78 9.13 1.90
N ILE A 180 -6.13 7.87 1.62
CA ILE A 180 -6.56 6.89 2.62
C ILE A 180 -5.66 5.67 2.50
N ARG A 181 -5.06 5.25 3.62
CA ARG A 181 -4.25 4.03 3.71
C ARG A 181 -4.76 3.17 4.84
N ALA A 182 -5.10 1.92 4.54
CA ALA A 182 -5.41 0.92 5.54
C ALA A 182 -4.34 -0.16 5.50
N THR A 183 -3.70 -0.38 6.64
CA THR A 183 -2.62 -1.36 6.81
C THR A 183 -2.91 -2.24 8.01
N GLY A 184 -2.42 -3.47 7.98
CA GLY A 184 -2.67 -4.47 9.00
C GLY A 184 -1.39 -5.07 9.56
N LEU A 185 -1.50 -5.70 10.73
CA LEU A 185 -0.49 -6.63 11.23
C LEU A 185 -1.00 -8.05 11.01
N SER A 186 -0.40 -8.78 10.08
CA SER A 186 -0.82 -10.15 9.76
C SER A 186 0.36 -11.01 9.34
N LYS A 187 0.30 -12.31 9.66
CA LYS A 187 1.24 -13.29 9.12
C LYS A 187 1.00 -13.54 7.62
N ILE A 188 -0.24 -13.42 7.15
CA ILE A 188 -0.64 -13.73 5.78
C ILE A 188 -0.38 -12.53 4.89
N ASP A 189 0.44 -12.72 3.87
CA ASP A 189 0.73 -11.73 2.83
C ASP A 189 1.04 -12.45 1.50
N PHE A 190 1.50 -11.74 0.48
CA PHE A 190 1.92 -12.35 -0.79
C PHE A 190 3.05 -11.60 -1.49
N LEU A 191 3.88 -12.37 -2.20
CA LEU A 191 4.77 -11.86 -3.24
C LEU A 191 4.12 -12.06 -4.60
N HIS A 192 4.54 -11.26 -5.58
CA HIS A 192 4.02 -11.34 -6.93
C HIS A 192 5.11 -11.14 -7.97
N GLY A 193 4.85 -11.61 -9.18
CA GLY A 193 5.70 -11.38 -10.34
C GLY A 193 4.96 -11.59 -11.65
N PHE A 194 5.30 -10.78 -12.65
CA PHE A 194 4.72 -10.83 -13.99
C PHE A 194 5.62 -11.61 -14.94
N SER A 195 5.04 -12.41 -15.83
CA SER A 195 5.80 -13.14 -16.86
C SER A 195 5.08 -13.13 -18.20
N ARG A 196 5.85 -13.31 -19.28
CA ARG A 196 5.30 -13.43 -20.65
C ARG A 196 4.78 -14.82 -20.98
N GLN A 197 5.17 -15.81 -20.19
CA GLN A 197 4.82 -17.22 -20.32
C GLN A 197 4.48 -17.77 -18.93
N PRO A 198 3.61 -18.79 -18.82
CA PRO A 198 3.36 -19.46 -17.55
C PRO A 198 4.68 -19.92 -16.91
N THR A 199 4.83 -19.71 -15.60
CA THR A 199 6.00 -20.14 -14.82
C THR A 199 5.58 -20.42 -13.39
N GLU A 200 6.31 -21.30 -12.73
CA GLU A 200 6.22 -21.61 -11.30
C GLU A 200 7.38 -20.98 -10.51
N ASN A 201 8.26 -20.25 -11.19
CA ASN A 201 9.49 -19.71 -10.61
C ASN A 201 9.46 -18.19 -10.59
N LEU A 202 9.33 -17.59 -9.40
CA LEU A 202 9.37 -16.14 -9.23
C LEU A 202 10.65 -15.49 -9.80
N LYS A 203 11.77 -16.22 -9.91
CA LYS A 203 13.01 -15.69 -10.48
C LYS A 203 12.91 -15.41 -11.99
N GLU A 204 11.97 -16.04 -12.67
CA GLU A 204 11.70 -15.86 -14.10
C GLU A 204 10.66 -14.76 -14.37
N THR A 205 10.26 -14.03 -13.32
CA THR A 205 9.26 -12.98 -13.38
C THR A 205 9.89 -11.58 -13.30
N TYR A 206 9.06 -10.57 -13.55
CA TYR A 206 9.39 -9.15 -13.52
C TYR A 206 8.47 -8.42 -12.54
N HIS A 207 8.95 -7.32 -11.97
CA HIS A 207 8.14 -6.49 -11.06
C HIS A 207 7.03 -5.71 -11.77
N ARG A 208 7.13 -5.53 -13.09
CA ARG A 208 6.19 -4.73 -13.89
C ARG A 208 5.82 -5.48 -15.18
N PRO A 209 4.54 -5.49 -15.57
CA PRO A 209 4.11 -6.14 -16.81
C PRO A 209 4.45 -5.27 -18.04
N LEU A 210 4.48 -5.88 -19.21
CA LEU A 210 4.71 -5.17 -20.48
C LEU A 210 3.44 -4.44 -20.93
N LYS A 211 3.55 -3.15 -21.28
CA LYS A 211 2.44 -2.34 -21.77
C LYS A 211 1.93 -2.85 -23.12
N GLY A 212 0.60 -2.93 -23.27
CA GLY A 212 -0.05 -3.35 -24.52
C GLY A 212 0.09 -4.83 -24.87
N ALA A 213 0.67 -5.65 -23.99
CA ALA A 213 0.84 -7.08 -24.20
C ALA A 213 0.18 -7.89 -23.09
N PRO A 214 -0.42 -9.05 -23.40
CA PRO A 214 -1.00 -9.88 -22.37
C PRO A 214 0.09 -10.53 -21.52
N THR A 215 -0.14 -10.63 -20.22
CA THR A 215 0.81 -11.10 -19.21
C THR A 215 0.19 -12.20 -18.35
N TYR A 216 1.05 -13.06 -17.81
CA TYR A 216 0.73 -13.96 -16.71
C TYR A 216 1.18 -13.32 -15.40
N LEU A 217 0.53 -13.70 -14.30
CA LEU A 217 0.87 -13.29 -12.94
C LEU A 217 1.08 -14.55 -12.10
N LEU A 218 2.21 -14.59 -11.40
CA LEU A 218 2.51 -15.56 -10.37
C LEU A 218 2.39 -14.88 -9.00
N VAL A 219 1.59 -15.48 -8.12
CA VAL A 219 1.41 -15.03 -6.73
C VAL A 219 1.98 -16.12 -5.82
N ASN A 220 2.78 -15.73 -4.83
CA ASN A 220 3.31 -16.62 -3.81
C ASN A 220 2.82 -16.17 -2.44
N ALA A 221 1.95 -16.96 -1.83
CA ALA A 221 1.38 -16.65 -0.53
C ALA A 221 2.40 -16.89 0.60
N THR A 222 2.49 -15.94 1.52
CA THR A 222 3.34 -15.99 2.72
C THR A 222 2.51 -16.47 3.90
N ASP A 223 2.99 -17.47 4.64
CA ASP A 223 2.38 -18.03 5.85
C ASP A 223 0.85 -18.31 5.75
N LEU A 224 0.39 -18.69 4.57
CA LEU A 224 -1.02 -19.06 4.30
C LEU A 224 -1.25 -20.52 4.75
N PRO A 225 -2.02 -20.77 5.82
CA PRO A 225 -2.25 -22.12 6.33
C PRO A 225 -3.21 -22.91 5.42
N GLU A 226 -3.21 -24.23 5.50
CA GLU A 226 -4.28 -25.04 4.91
C GLU A 226 -5.46 -25.14 5.89
N PRO A 227 -6.74 -25.10 5.44
CA PRO A 227 -7.22 -25.07 4.05
C PRO A 227 -7.40 -23.64 3.46
N ALA A 228 -6.79 -22.60 4.03
CA ALA A 228 -6.88 -21.23 3.50
C ALA A 228 -6.36 -21.15 2.06
N THR A 229 -6.94 -20.26 1.27
CA THR A 229 -6.66 -20.17 -0.17
C THR A 229 -6.93 -18.77 -0.74
N PHE A 230 -6.16 -18.36 -1.74
CA PHE A 230 -6.52 -17.24 -2.61
C PHE A 230 -7.31 -17.74 -3.81
N LYS A 231 -8.45 -17.10 -4.09
CA LYS A 231 -9.40 -17.50 -5.13
C LYS A 231 -9.29 -16.63 -6.37
N ASN A 232 -9.00 -15.35 -6.19
CA ASN A 232 -8.86 -14.40 -7.29
C ASN A 232 -7.92 -13.25 -6.93
N VAL A 233 -7.52 -12.51 -7.95
CA VAL A 233 -6.82 -11.24 -7.83
C VAL A 233 -7.63 -10.17 -8.57
N LYS A 234 -7.95 -9.10 -7.84
CA LYS A 234 -8.58 -7.90 -8.39
C LYS A 234 -7.49 -6.93 -8.83
N ILE A 235 -7.66 -6.35 -10.01
CA ILE A 235 -6.87 -5.20 -10.47
C ILE A 235 -7.65 -3.96 -10.08
N ILE A 236 -7.06 -3.09 -9.26
CA ILE A 236 -7.73 -1.93 -8.68
C ILE A 236 -7.01 -0.66 -9.08
N ASP A 237 -7.72 0.38 -9.50
CA ASP A 237 -7.10 1.70 -9.75
C ASP A 237 -6.73 2.42 -8.43
N LEU A 238 -6.13 3.61 -8.55
CA LEU A 238 -5.76 4.41 -7.38
C LEU A 238 -6.97 5.02 -6.63
N GLU A 239 -8.15 5.06 -7.24
CA GLU A 239 -9.38 5.57 -6.62
C GLU A 239 -10.18 4.48 -5.89
N GLY A 240 -9.72 3.22 -5.97
CA GLY A 240 -10.33 2.05 -5.33
C GLY A 240 -11.32 1.28 -6.21
N ASN A 241 -11.43 1.60 -7.50
CA ASN A 241 -12.34 0.91 -8.41
C ASN A 241 -11.72 -0.40 -8.93
N SER A 242 -12.50 -1.48 -8.89
CA SER A 242 -12.09 -2.78 -9.45
C SER A 242 -12.20 -2.76 -10.97
N LEU A 243 -11.06 -2.82 -11.67
CA LEU A 243 -10.98 -2.82 -13.13
C LEU A 243 -11.12 -4.23 -13.72
N GLN A 244 -10.53 -5.23 -13.08
CA GLN A 244 -10.57 -6.63 -13.52
C GLN A 244 -10.61 -7.56 -12.31
N ASN A 245 -11.18 -8.75 -12.48
CA ASN A 245 -11.18 -9.80 -11.46
C ASN A 245 -10.75 -11.12 -12.12
N ILE A 246 -9.58 -11.62 -11.73
CA ILE A 246 -8.89 -12.70 -12.42
C ILE A 246 -8.82 -13.92 -11.49
N PRO A 247 -9.32 -15.10 -11.89
CA PRO A 247 -9.21 -16.31 -11.10
C PRO A 247 -7.74 -16.68 -10.81
N LEU A 248 -7.50 -17.18 -9.60
CA LEU A 248 -6.23 -17.76 -9.20
C LEU A 248 -6.37 -19.28 -9.06
N HIS A 249 -5.40 -20.03 -9.60
CA HIS A 249 -5.31 -21.47 -9.41
C HIS A 249 -4.04 -21.82 -8.65
N ARG A 250 -4.20 -22.54 -7.54
CA ARG A 250 -3.09 -23.00 -6.70
C ARG A 250 -2.35 -24.14 -7.39
N PHE A 251 -1.02 -24.07 -7.40
CA PHE A 251 -0.20 -25.21 -7.82
C PHE A 251 -0.22 -26.28 -6.73
N PRO A 252 -0.44 -27.58 -7.07
CA PRO A 252 -0.52 -28.66 -6.09
C PRO A 252 0.67 -28.70 -5.13
N GLY A 253 0.39 -28.83 -3.84
CA GLY A 253 1.43 -28.96 -2.80
C GLY A 253 2.28 -27.70 -2.57
N SER A 254 1.82 -26.53 -3.01
CA SER A 254 2.56 -25.28 -2.87
C SER A 254 1.69 -24.09 -2.44
N ASN A 255 2.35 -22.99 -2.07
CA ASN A 255 1.72 -21.68 -1.85
C ASN A 255 1.79 -20.78 -3.08
N LEU A 256 2.07 -21.34 -4.25
CA LEU A 256 2.07 -20.63 -5.51
C LEU A 256 0.70 -20.69 -6.16
N PHE A 257 0.31 -19.57 -6.76
CA PHE A 257 -0.94 -19.41 -7.49
C PHE A 257 -0.64 -18.77 -8.84
N ASN A 258 -1.17 -19.32 -9.92
CA ASN A 258 -1.15 -18.67 -11.22
C ASN A 258 -2.46 -17.89 -11.44
N ALA A 259 -2.36 -16.73 -12.06
CA ALA A 259 -3.51 -16.06 -12.64
C ALA A 259 -3.61 -16.43 -14.12
N THR A 260 -4.84 -16.44 -14.64
CA THR A 260 -5.05 -16.54 -16.09
C THR A 260 -4.47 -15.31 -16.81
N LYS A 261 -4.21 -15.48 -18.11
CA LYS A 261 -3.62 -14.44 -18.95
C LYS A 261 -4.52 -13.20 -18.99
N PHE A 262 -3.99 -12.01 -18.72
CA PHE A 262 -4.74 -10.75 -18.74
C PHE A 262 -3.95 -9.59 -19.36
N PHE A 263 -4.63 -8.48 -19.66
CA PHE A 263 -4.00 -7.24 -20.14
C PHE A 263 -3.83 -6.26 -18.99
N PRO A 264 -2.60 -5.79 -18.70
CA PRO A 264 -2.39 -4.80 -17.64
C PRO A 264 -3.01 -3.44 -18.03
N PRO A 265 -3.55 -2.68 -17.07
CA PRO A 265 -3.98 -1.30 -17.30
C PRO A 265 -2.83 -0.40 -17.79
N ASP A 266 -3.20 0.66 -18.52
CA ASP A 266 -2.26 1.69 -18.96
C ASP A 266 -1.84 2.65 -17.83
N GLU A 267 -2.76 2.88 -16.89
CA GLU A 267 -2.57 3.70 -15.69
C GLU A 267 -2.01 2.87 -14.52
N TYR A 268 -1.68 3.54 -13.42
CA TYR A 268 -1.27 2.88 -12.19
C TYR A 268 -2.41 2.04 -11.59
N PHE A 269 -2.07 0.85 -11.10
CA PHE A 269 -3.01 -0.08 -10.49
C PHE A 269 -2.38 -0.87 -9.34
N TYR A 270 -3.22 -1.40 -8.46
CA TYR A 270 -2.85 -2.35 -7.41
C TYR A 270 -3.31 -3.76 -7.77
N LEU A 271 -2.57 -4.77 -7.30
CA LEU A 271 -3.10 -6.13 -7.22
C LEU A 271 -3.69 -6.31 -5.82
N LYS A 272 -4.93 -6.78 -5.73
CA LYS A 272 -5.58 -7.16 -4.48
C LYS A 272 -5.99 -8.63 -4.55
N VAL A 273 -5.25 -9.50 -3.86
CA VAL A 273 -5.61 -10.92 -3.75
C VAL A 273 -6.77 -11.06 -2.78
N ALA A 274 -7.74 -11.91 -3.13
CA ALA A 274 -8.89 -12.21 -2.30
C ALA A 274 -9.12 -13.73 -2.21
N GLY A 275 -9.55 -14.17 -1.03
CA GLY A 275 -9.61 -15.58 -0.69
C GLY A 275 -10.40 -15.85 0.58
N SER A 276 -10.08 -16.94 1.26
CA SER A 276 -10.64 -17.28 2.56
C SER A 276 -9.59 -17.91 3.47
N ASP A 277 -9.70 -17.65 4.77
CA ASP A 277 -8.86 -18.25 5.81
C ASP A 277 -9.27 -19.69 6.13
N GLU A 278 -8.57 -20.32 7.08
CA GLU A 278 -8.83 -21.71 7.51
C GLU A 278 -10.22 -21.92 8.15
N HIS A 279 -10.89 -20.84 8.56
CA HIS A 279 -12.24 -20.85 9.13
C HIS A 279 -13.31 -20.38 8.13
N GLY A 280 -12.92 -20.02 6.91
CA GLY A 280 -13.81 -19.54 5.86
C GLY A 280 -14.08 -18.03 5.86
N TYR A 281 -13.44 -17.24 6.73
CA TYR A 281 -13.56 -15.78 6.67
C TYR A 281 -12.82 -15.22 5.46
N PRO A 282 -13.34 -14.16 4.81
CA PRO A 282 -12.70 -13.57 3.64
C PRO A 282 -11.34 -12.97 4.00
N ILE A 283 -10.31 -13.27 3.20
CA ILE A 283 -8.99 -12.62 3.27
C ILE A 283 -8.85 -11.68 2.08
N GLU A 284 -8.37 -10.46 2.32
CA GLU A 284 -7.91 -9.56 1.27
C GLU A 284 -6.52 -8.98 1.60
N ARG A 285 -5.61 -8.97 0.63
CA ARG A 285 -4.29 -8.31 0.72
C ARG A 285 -3.98 -7.54 -0.55
N MET A 286 -3.38 -6.37 -0.42
CA MET A 286 -3.02 -5.49 -1.54
C MET A 286 -1.50 -5.37 -1.66
N THR A 287 -0.99 -5.13 -2.87
CA THR A 287 0.44 -4.83 -3.07
C THR A 287 0.88 -3.60 -2.30
N SER A 288 2.15 -3.58 -1.87
CA SER A 288 2.71 -2.47 -1.08
C SER A 288 2.94 -1.19 -1.89
N THR A 289 2.96 -1.30 -3.22
CA THR A 289 3.14 -0.19 -4.15
C THR A 289 2.18 -0.34 -5.33
N ALA A 290 1.82 0.79 -5.95
CA ALA A 290 1.09 0.82 -7.21
C ALA A 290 2.02 0.43 -8.35
N ILE A 291 1.48 -0.31 -9.31
CA ILE A 291 2.19 -0.90 -10.43
C ILE A 291 1.78 -0.17 -11.70
N SER A 292 2.75 0.07 -12.57
CA SER A 292 2.54 0.61 -13.91
C SER A 292 3.12 -0.35 -14.94
N ALA A 293 2.47 -0.49 -16.09
CA ALA A 293 3.03 -1.25 -17.19
C ALA A 293 4.29 -0.56 -17.75
N GLN A 294 5.29 -1.32 -18.18
CA GLN A 294 6.53 -0.79 -18.75
C GLN A 294 6.53 -0.89 -20.27
N LEU A 295 7.12 0.09 -20.96
CA LEU A 295 7.35 0.02 -22.40
C LEU A 295 8.43 -1.03 -22.72
N PRO A 296 8.46 -1.58 -23.95
CA PRO A 296 9.55 -2.43 -24.41
C PRO A 296 10.89 -1.68 -24.30
N GLY A 297 11.77 -2.16 -23.44
CA GLY A 297 13.07 -1.55 -23.13
C GLY A 297 13.92 -2.52 -22.31
N ARG A 298 15.14 -2.13 -21.89
CA ARG A 298 16.08 -3.02 -21.18
C ARG A 298 15.43 -3.58 -19.91
N ILE A 299 15.01 -4.84 -19.99
CA ILE A 299 14.24 -5.53 -18.96
C ILE A 299 15.17 -5.80 -17.78
N VAL A 300 14.87 -5.24 -16.61
CA VAL A 300 15.62 -5.53 -15.37
C VAL A 300 14.92 -6.67 -14.65
N SER A 301 15.59 -7.82 -14.56
CA SER A 301 15.11 -9.01 -13.87
C SER A 301 14.98 -8.80 -12.35
N PHE A 302 14.25 -9.69 -11.68
CA PHE A 302 13.88 -9.65 -10.27
C PHE A 302 15.06 -9.51 -9.29
N PHE A 303 16.29 -9.83 -9.71
CA PHE A 303 17.51 -9.64 -8.91
C PHE A 303 18.64 -9.03 -9.75
N GLY A 304 18.78 -7.71 -9.69
CA GLY A 304 20.10 -7.08 -9.81
C GLY A 304 20.80 -7.16 -8.46
N SER A 305 21.86 -7.96 -8.37
CA SER A 305 22.66 -8.23 -7.17
C SER A 305 23.19 -6.93 -6.55
N PHE A 306 22.80 -6.67 -5.31
CA PHE A 306 23.53 -5.78 -4.41
C PHE A 306 24.13 -6.62 -3.27
N PRO A 307 25.40 -6.42 -2.91
CA PRO A 307 26.04 -7.21 -1.87
C PRO A 307 25.37 -6.98 -0.52
N LEU A 308 25.24 -8.06 0.24
CA LEU A 308 24.79 -8.07 1.64
C LEU A 308 25.74 -7.19 2.48
N ALA A 309 25.32 -5.96 2.76
CA ALA A 309 25.97 -5.10 3.75
C ALA A 309 25.05 -4.98 4.96
N GLY A 310 25.61 -5.28 6.14
CA GLY A 310 24.91 -5.44 7.40
C GLY A 310 24.04 -4.26 7.83
N ARG A 311 23.06 -4.60 8.70
CA ARG A 311 22.15 -3.69 9.41
C ARG A 311 22.76 -2.31 9.69
N LYS A 312 22.29 -1.27 9.00
CA LYS A 312 22.29 0.10 9.52
C LYS A 312 21.00 0.82 9.08
N ARG A 313 20.17 1.15 10.08
CA ARG A 313 19.04 2.08 9.94
C ARG A 313 19.61 3.47 9.67
N LYS A 314 19.15 4.15 8.62
CA LYS A 314 19.45 5.57 8.38
C LYS A 314 18.14 6.36 8.46
N ILE A 315 18.06 7.21 9.47
CA ILE A 315 17.22 8.41 9.43
C ILE A 315 17.99 9.39 8.55
N ALA A 316 17.43 9.78 7.41
CA ALA A 316 17.98 10.88 6.63
C ALA A 316 17.52 12.17 7.32
N LYS A 317 18.49 12.96 7.82
CA LYS A 317 18.30 14.37 8.17
C LYS A 317 18.36 15.20 6.90
#